data_AF-A0A8S4S6X3-F1
#
_entry.id   AF-A0A8S4S6X3-F1
#
_cell.length_a   1.000
_cell.length_b   1.000
_cell.length_c   1.000
_cell.angle_alpha   90.00
_cell.angle_beta   90.00
_cell.angle_gamma   90.00
#
_symmetry.space_group_name_H-M   'P 1'
#
loop_
_entity.id
_entity.type
_entity.pdbx_description
1 polymer ?
#
loop_
_entity_poly.entity_id
_entity_poly.type
_entity_poly.pdbx_seq_one_letter_code
_entity_poly.pdbx_strand_id
1 'polypeptide(L)'
;MSLHINVIAVILVSAALCCLAGDIIIDSKDDECRSITSCSSCLTKNVCTWCVAKSLCTKQLCGNDNVIYPQQVPALMSGPDFCPRIASNEYMTYESGKREILTVKLAEIYLFMAFTPWKCKIQLNNKDVIVPAILVGESIFCESFEMKNDSEEPYTEGTVKVLWNYNKAFDGSLSFKVCRCDLEPNCIACNKKVKK
;
A
#
# COMPACT_ATOMS: atom_id res chain seq x y z
N MET A 1 -34.20 54.29 36.27
CA MET A 1 -34.22 54.71 34.85
C MET A 1 -32.77 54.72 34.37
N SER A 2 -32.29 53.57 33.92
CA SER A 2 -32.03 53.29 32.50
C SER A 2 -30.62 53.70 32.02
N LEU A 3 -29.55 53.24 32.71
CA LEU A 3 -28.18 53.49 32.22
C LEU A 3 -27.12 52.40 32.49
N HIS A 4 -27.48 51.23 33.03
CA HIS A 4 -26.49 50.17 33.30
C HIS A 4 -26.76 48.81 32.64
N ILE A 5 -27.83 48.69 31.84
CA ILE A 5 -28.18 47.42 31.17
C ILE A 5 -27.58 47.33 29.75
N ASN A 6 -27.21 48.46 29.12
CA ASN A 6 -26.77 48.47 27.72
C ASN A 6 -25.25 48.34 27.50
N VAL A 7 -24.40 48.42 28.54
CA VAL A 7 -22.94 48.32 28.36
C VAL A 7 -22.44 46.87 28.47
N ILE A 8 -23.12 46.03 29.26
CA ILE A 8 -22.76 44.60 29.39
C ILE A 8 -23.13 43.81 28.12
N ALA A 9 -24.18 44.24 27.41
CA ALA A 9 -24.59 43.61 26.15
C ALA A 9 -23.59 43.85 25.00
N VAL A 10 -22.79 44.92 25.02
CA VAL A 10 -21.85 45.24 23.93
C VAL A 10 -20.50 44.51 24.11
N ILE A 11 -20.09 44.22 25.35
CA ILE A 11 -18.83 43.52 25.64
C ILE A 11 -18.99 41.99 25.43
N LEU A 12 -20.20 41.43 25.61
CA LEU A 12 -20.48 40.03 25.30
C LEU A 12 -20.58 39.74 23.79
N VAL A 13 -20.81 40.75 22.95
CA VAL A 13 -20.86 40.59 21.48
C VAL A 13 -19.47 40.67 20.85
N SER A 14 -18.49 41.30 21.52
CA SER A 14 -17.12 41.43 21.00
C SER A 14 -16.19 40.28 21.39
N ALA A 15 -16.52 39.47 22.40
CA ALA A 15 -15.77 38.25 22.74
C ALA A 15 -16.27 36.98 22.03
N ALA A 16 -17.48 37.00 21.45
CA ALA A 16 -18.04 35.85 20.74
C ALA A 16 -17.51 35.70 19.29
N LEU A 17 -16.83 36.72 18.75
CA LEU A 17 -16.27 36.68 17.40
C LEU A 17 -14.85 36.08 17.30
N CYS A 18 -14.18 35.81 18.42
CA CYS A 18 -12.81 35.25 18.40
C CYS A 18 -12.74 33.72 18.56
N CYS A 19 -13.87 33.02 18.73
CA CYS A 19 -13.89 31.56 18.89
C CYS A 19 -14.36 30.81 17.63
N LEU A 20 -14.45 31.47 16.48
CA LEU A 20 -14.63 30.81 15.18
C LEU A 20 -13.29 30.68 14.45
N ALA A 21 -12.23 30.29 15.17
CA ALA A 21 -11.18 29.48 14.58
C ALA A 21 -11.65 28.02 14.60
N GLY A 22 -12.84 27.77 14.04
CA GLY A 22 -13.10 26.44 13.50
C GLY A 22 -12.07 26.27 12.41
N ASP A 23 -11.25 25.22 12.50
CA ASP A 23 -10.40 24.81 11.39
C ASP A 23 -11.24 24.93 10.13
N ILE A 24 -10.85 25.85 9.24
CA ILE A 24 -11.42 25.87 7.91
C ILE A 24 -10.90 24.58 7.29
N ILE A 25 -11.65 23.49 7.49
CA ILE A 25 -11.58 22.35 6.60
C ILE A 25 -12.09 22.92 5.30
N ILE A 26 -11.14 23.44 4.50
CA ILE A 26 -11.34 23.59 3.08
C ILE A 26 -11.55 22.15 2.62
N ASP A 27 -12.81 21.73 2.63
CA ASP A 27 -13.29 20.65 1.80
C ASP A 27 -13.11 21.15 0.37
N SER A 28 -11.85 21.07 -0.10
CA SER A 28 -11.54 21.36 -1.48
C SER A 28 -12.20 20.24 -2.24
N LYS A 29 -13.35 20.55 -2.82
CA LYS A 29 -14.01 19.82 -3.89
C LYS A 29 -12.93 19.07 -4.69
N ASP A 30 -12.87 17.78 -4.42
CA ASP A 30 -12.01 16.73 -4.98
C ASP A 30 -10.51 17.05 -5.10
N ASP A 31 -9.76 16.74 -4.04
CA ASP A 31 -8.35 16.42 -4.19
C ASP A 31 -8.21 15.15 -5.05
N GLU A 32 -8.17 15.33 -6.37
CA GLU A 32 -8.08 14.27 -7.38
C GLU A 32 -6.93 13.28 -7.12
N CYS A 33 -5.87 13.74 -6.43
CA CYS A 33 -4.74 12.89 -6.05
C CYS A 33 -5.20 11.73 -5.15
N ARG A 34 -6.24 11.90 -4.33
CA ARG A 34 -6.75 10.88 -3.40
C ARG A 34 -7.31 9.64 -4.10
N SER A 35 -7.66 9.75 -5.38
CA SER A 35 -8.07 8.59 -6.19
C SER A 35 -6.90 7.68 -6.56
N ILE A 36 -5.66 8.17 -6.45
CA ILE A 36 -4.45 7.44 -6.80
C ILE A 36 -3.96 6.66 -5.58
N THR A 37 -3.97 5.34 -5.68
CA THR A 37 -3.66 4.43 -4.57
C THR A 37 -2.22 3.90 -4.59
N SER A 38 -1.45 4.22 -5.64
CA SER A 38 -0.04 3.85 -5.80
C SER A 38 0.85 5.09 -5.64
N CYS A 39 1.97 4.92 -4.92
CA CYS A 39 2.92 5.99 -4.66
C CYS A 39 3.58 6.48 -5.95
N SER A 40 4.19 5.60 -6.72
CA SER A 40 4.84 5.93 -8.00
C SER A 40 3.87 6.59 -8.97
N SER A 41 2.64 6.10 -9.04
CA SER A 41 1.59 6.70 -9.87
C SER A 41 1.20 8.11 -9.37
N CYS A 42 1.15 8.32 -8.04
CA CYS A 42 0.90 9.63 -7.44
C CYS A 42 1.92 10.67 -7.90
N LEU A 43 3.20 10.28 -7.89
CA LEU A 43 4.32 11.17 -8.20
C LEU A 43 4.48 11.49 -9.69
N THR A 44 3.74 10.82 -10.57
CA THR A 44 3.62 11.24 -11.98
C THR A 44 2.87 12.56 -12.14
N LYS A 45 2.10 12.96 -11.13
CA LYS A 45 1.37 14.23 -11.08
C LYS A 45 2.19 15.22 -10.28
N ASN A 46 2.74 16.24 -10.94
CA ASN A 46 3.62 17.23 -10.31
C ASN A 46 2.98 18.04 -9.16
N VAL A 47 1.65 17.97 -9.01
CA VAL A 47 0.89 18.65 -7.95
C VAL A 47 0.55 17.75 -6.77
N CYS A 48 0.76 16.44 -6.89
CA CYS A 48 0.47 15.47 -5.83
C CYS A 48 1.73 15.12 -5.05
N THR A 49 1.59 14.79 -3.78
CA THR A 49 2.65 14.23 -2.96
C THR A 49 2.15 12.97 -2.27
N TRP A 50 3.08 12.11 -1.82
CA TRP A 50 2.75 10.89 -1.10
C TRP A 50 3.12 11.02 0.38
N CYS A 51 2.13 10.85 1.25
CA CYS A 51 2.32 10.75 2.69
C CYS A 51 2.58 9.28 3.06
N VAL A 52 3.81 8.95 3.46
CA VAL A 52 4.27 7.56 3.54
C VAL A 52 3.50 6.75 4.58
N ALA A 53 3.43 7.21 5.83
CA ALA A 53 2.74 6.48 6.91
C ALA A 53 1.23 6.43 6.69
N LYS A 54 0.66 7.49 6.13
CA LYS A 54 -0.76 7.54 5.72
C LYS A 54 -1.03 6.66 4.50
N SER A 55 -0.03 6.31 3.70
CA SER A 55 -0.18 5.60 2.44
C SER A 55 -1.20 6.30 1.54
N LEU A 56 -1.04 7.61 1.38
CA LEU A 56 -2.03 8.50 0.80
C LEU A 56 -1.39 9.47 -0.19
N CYS A 57 -1.97 9.52 -1.39
CA CYS A 57 -1.68 10.56 -2.37
C CYS A 57 -2.57 11.78 -2.13
N THR A 58 -2.00 12.98 -2.11
CA THR A 58 -2.76 14.22 -1.83
C THR A 58 -2.07 15.47 -2.41
N LYS A 59 -2.84 16.53 -2.70
CA LYS A 59 -2.31 17.90 -2.93
C LYS A 59 -2.07 18.64 -1.61
N GLN A 60 -2.64 18.15 -0.50
CA GLN A 60 -2.61 18.79 0.81
C GLN A 60 -1.32 18.44 1.58
N LEU A 61 -1.05 19.17 2.66
CA LEU A 61 0.10 18.90 3.53
C LEU A 61 -0.07 17.58 4.28
N CYS A 62 1.01 16.80 4.36
CA CYS A 62 1.02 15.53 5.08
C CYS A 62 1.10 15.67 6.62
N GLY A 63 1.22 16.89 7.15
CA GLY A 63 1.47 17.11 8.59
C GLY A 63 2.83 16.56 8.99
N ASN A 64 2.87 15.72 10.04
CA ASN A 64 4.11 15.13 10.58
C ASN A 64 4.53 13.82 9.88
N ASP A 65 3.95 13.49 8.72
CA ASP A 65 4.33 12.28 7.97
C ASP A 65 5.65 12.51 7.20
N ASN A 66 6.33 11.41 6.85
CA ASN A 66 7.36 11.46 5.82
C ASN A 66 6.68 11.71 4.47
N VAL A 67 7.27 12.58 3.66
CA VAL A 67 6.68 13.07 2.41
C VAL A 67 7.60 12.73 1.26
N ILE A 68 7.05 12.06 0.24
CA ILE A 68 7.74 11.88 -1.04
C ILE A 68 7.13 12.87 -2.02
N TYR A 69 7.99 13.73 -2.58
CA TYR A 69 7.61 14.75 -3.54
C TYR A 69 7.77 14.24 -4.99
N PRO A 70 7.07 14.85 -5.96
CA PRO A 70 7.35 14.62 -7.37
C PRO A 70 8.81 14.88 -7.72
N GLN A 71 9.31 14.20 -8.76
CA GLN A 71 10.72 14.25 -9.18
C GLN A 71 11.26 15.68 -9.39
N GLN A 72 10.39 16.61 -9.78
CA GLN A 72 10.76 17.99 -10.14
C GLN A 72 10.89 18.91 -8.92
N VAL A 73 10.41 18.48 -7.75
CA VAL A 73 10.51 19.26 -6.51
C VAL A 73 11.89 19.00 -5.88
N PRO A 74 12.68 20.02 -5.55
CA PRO A 74 13.99 19.85 -4.93
C PRO A 74 13.84 19.56 -3.43
N ALA A 75 13.59 18.29 -3.09
CA ALA A 75 13.52 17.79 -1.73
C ALA A 75 14.39 16.52 -1.57
N LEU A 76 14.67 16.13 -0.33
CA LEU A 76 15.50 14.96 -0.03
C LEU A 76 14.88 13.66 -0.59
N MET A 77 13.56 13.53 -0.48
CA MET A 77 12.78 12.40 -0.96
C MET A 77 11.93 12.85 -2.15
N SER A 78 12.53 12.89 -3.33
CA SER A 78 11.85 13.28 -4.57
C SER A 78 11.93 12.17 -5.61
N GLY A 79 10.78 11.77 -6.12
CA GLY A 79 10.67 10.76 -7.16
C GLY A 79 10.24 9.38 -6.69
N PRO A 80 9.91 8.48 -7.64
CA PRO A 80 9.35 7.16 -7.36
C PRO A 80 10.32 6.18 -6.70
N ASP A 81 11.62 6.45 -6.74
CA ASP A 81 12.63 5.56 -6.13
C ASP A 81 12.55 5.53 -4.60
N PHE A 82 11.89 6.51 -3.97
CA PHE A 82 11.62 6.55 -2.53
C PHE A 82 10.30 5.86 -2.13
N CYS A 83 9.52 5.37 -3.10
CA CYS A 83 8.25 4.70 -2.82
C CYS A 83 8.46 3.29 -2.23
N PRO A 84 7.73 2.95 -1.14
CA PRO A 84 7.61 1.56 -0.67
C PRO A 84 7.12 0.66 -1.80
N ARG A 85 7.97 -0.25 -2.28
CA ARG A 85 7.68 -1.09 -3.46
C ARG A 85 8.16 -2.52 -3.31
N ILE A 86 7.56 -3.42 -4.09
CA ILE A 86 8.13 -4.75 -4.34
C ILE A 86 9.37 -4.59 -5.22
N ALA A 87 10.49 -5.14 -4.76
CA ALA A 87 11.81 -5.05 -5.41
C ALA A 87 12.17 -6.31 -6.22
N SER A 88 11.45 -7.42 -6.02
CA SER A 88 11.66 -8.64 -6.78
C SER A 88 10.96 -8.61 -8.13
N ASN A 89 11.68 -9.01 -9.18
CA ASN A 89 11.13 -9.36 -10.49
C ASN A 89 11.22 -10.88 -10.76
N GLU A 90 11.55 -11.68 -9.74
CA GLU A 90 11.69 -13.14 -9.86
C GLU A 90 10.33 -13.76 -10.18
N TYR A 91 10.19 -14.32 -11.38
CA TYR A 91 8.97 -15.05 -11.75
C TYR A 91 9.03 -16.47 -11.19
N MET A 92 8.14 -16.77 -10.24
CA MET A 92 8.12 -18.05 -9.55
C MET A 92 7.13 -19.03 -10.19
N THR A 93 7.42 -20.32 -10.08
CA THR A 93 6.56 -21.37 -10.62
C THR A 93 6.37 -22.48 -9.58
N TYR A 94 5.11 -22.87 -9.40
CA TYR A 94 4.63 -23.82 -8.40
C TYR A 94 3.88 -24.97 -9.05
N GLU A 95 3.87 -26.11 -8.36
CA GLU A 95 3.07 -27.27 -8.73
C GLU A 95 1.67 -27.12 -8.13
N SER A 96 0.64 -27.44 -8.92
CA SER A 96 -0.75 -27.40 -8.48
C SER A 96 -1.02 -28.36 -7.32
N GLY A 97 -1.72 -27.89 -6.29
CA GLY A 97 -2.11 -28.65 -5.10
C GLY A 97 -1.03 -28.71 -4.00
N LYS A 98 0.10 -28.01 -4.16
CA LYS A 98 1.13 -27.91 -3.11
C LYS A 98 0.93 -26.67 -2.26
N ARG A 99 1.25 -26.77 -0.97
CA ARG A 99 1.31 -25.63 -0.07
C ARG A 99 2.70 -25.02 -0.11
N GLU A 100 2.77 -23.72 -0.38
CA GLU A 100 4.01 -23.01 -0.66
C GLU A 100 4.13 -21.74 0.19
N ILE A 101 5.36 -21.35 0.52
CA ILE A 101 5.67 -20.08 1.18
C ILE A 101 6.18 -19.11 0.12
N LEU A 102 5.45 -18.01 -0.07
CA LEU A 102 5.85 -16.95 -0.98
C LEU A 102 6.83 -16.02 -0.27
N THR A 103 7.98 -15.77 -0.90
CA THR A 103 8.96 -14.79 -0.42
C THR A 103 8.97 -13.59 -1.36
N VAL A 104 8.76 -12.39 -0.82
CA VAL A 104 8.70 -11.15 -1.60
C VAL A 104 9.74 -10.17 -1.06
N LYS A 105 10.71 -9.77 -1.88
CA LYS A 105 11.68 -8.72 -1.54
C LYS A 105 11.03 -7.35 -1.70
N LEU A 106 11.27 -6.46 -0.76
CA LEU A 106 10.79 -5.08 -0.76
C LEU A 106 11.95 -4.10 -0.86
N ALA A 107 11.63 -2.87 -1.25
CA ALA A 107 12.51 -1.70 -1.15
C ALA A 107 11.76 -0.55 -0.45
N GLU A 108 12.53 0.38 0.13
CA GLU A 108 12.02 1.55 0.86
C GLU A 108 11.10 1.17 2.04
N ILE A 109 11.60 0.28 2.89
CA ILE A 109 10.96 -0.05 4.16
C ILE A 109 11.39 0.99 5.20
N TYR A 110 10.44 1.77 5.69
CA TYR A 110 10.70 2.74 6.74
C TYR A 110 10.65 2.06 8.11
N LEU A 111 11.51 2.48 9.04
CA LEU A 111 11.67 1.85 10.36
C LEU A 111 10.34 1.64 11.09
N PHE A 112 9.42 2.61 11.04
CA PHE A 112 8.12 2.51 11.69
C PHE A 112 7.22 1.39 11.12
N MET A 113 7.41 0.99 9.86
CA MET A 113 6.63 -0.09 9.23
C MET A 113 6.96 -1.46 9.81
N ALA A 114 8.22 -1.66 10.23
CA ALA A 114 8.70 -2.95 10.75
C ALA A 114 7.92 -3.42 11.98
N PHE A 115 7.30 -2.50 12.73
CA PHE A 115 6.53 -2.77 13.94
C PHE A 115 5.02 -2.88 13.71
N THR A 116 4.58 -3.01 12.45
CA THR A 116 3.16 -3.14 12.10
C THR A 116 2.81 -4.56 11.64
N PRO A 117 1.52 -4.95 11.63
CA PRO A 117 1.10 -6.21 11.05
C PRO A 117 1.33 -6.26 9.54
N TRP A 118 1.91 -7.37 9.06
CA TRP A 118 2.17 -7.63 7.65
C TRP A 118 1.23 -8.69 7.10
N LYS A 119 0.81 -8.54 5.84
CA LYS A 119 -0.05 -9.49 5.13
C LYS A 119 0.35 -9.58 3.66
N CYS A 120 0.07 -10.73 3.05
CA CYS A 120 0.11 -10.89 1.60
C CYS A 120 -1.32 -11.02 1.07
N LYS A 121 -1.65 -10.22 0.06
CA LYS A 121 -2.87 -10.37 -0.75
C LYS A 121 -2.50 -11.16 -2.00
N ILE A 122 -2.91 -12.42 -2.04
CA ILE A 122 -2.64 -13.37 -3.12
C ILE A 122 -3.88 -13.43 -4.01
N GLN A 123 -3.71 -13.18 -5.30
CA GLN A 123 -4.74 -13.37 -6.31
C GLN A 123 -4.41 -14.62 -7.14
N LEU A 124 -5.31 -15.61 -7.14
CA LEU A 124 -5.20 -16.84 -7.92
C LEU A 124 -6.61 -17.31 -8.31
N ASN A 125 -6.81 -17.82 -9.53
CA ASN A 125 -8.12 -18.26 -10.04
C ASN A 125 -9.22 -17.18 -9.91
N ASN A 126 -8.86 -15.91 -10.14
CA ASN A 126 -9.74 -14.74 -9.97
C ASN A 126 -10.30 -14.56 -8.55
N LYS A 127 -9.65 -15.15 -7.54
CA LYS A 127 -10.01 -14.99 -6.12
C LYS A 127 -8.86 -14.36 -5.37
N ASP A 128 -9.20 -13.44 -4.47
CA ASP A 128 -8.28 -12.83 -3.54
C ASP A 128 -8.29 -13.60 -2.22
N VAL A 129 -7.11 -13.93 -1.71
CA VAL A 129 -6.89 -14.48 -0.37
C VAL A 129 -5.88 -13.61 0.35
N ILE A 130 -6.19 -13.25 1.59
CA ILE A 130 -5.29 -12.46 2.44
C ILE A 130 -4.74 -13.37 3.53
N VAL A 131 -3.43 -13.54 3.54
CA VAL A 131 -2.73 -14.33 4.55
C VAL A 131 -1.82 -13.44 5.41
N PRO A 132 -1.65 -13.75 6.70
CA PRO A 132 -0.57 -13.19 7.52
C PRO A 132 0.81 -13.31 6.85
N ALA A 133 1.73 -12.44 7.22
CA ALA A 133 3.10 -12.49 6.77
C ALA A 133 4.05 -11.97 7.86
N ILE A 134 5.35 -12.26 7.70
CA ILE A 134 6.41 -11.74 8.57
C ILE A 134 7.48 -11.05 7.75
N LEU A 135 8.03 -9.96 8.29
CA LEU A 135 9.19 -9.27 7.74
C LEU A 135 10.47 -9.81 8.37
N VAL A 136 11.43 -10.22 7.54
CA VAL A 136 12.79 -10.59 7.96
C VAL A 136 13.79 -9.90 7.04
N GLY A 137 14.54 -8.94 7.59
CA GLY A 137 15.37 -8.04 6.78
C GLY A 137 14.51 -7.23 5.81
N GLU A 138 14.74 -7.39 4.51
CA GLU A 138 13.97 -6.76 3.42
C GLU A 138 12.99 -7.73 2.74
N SER A 139 12.81 -8.92 3.31
CA SER A 139 11.98 -9.98 2.71
C SER A 139 10.72 -10.23 3.53
N ILE A 140 9.59 -10.29 2.85
CA ILE A 140 8.31 -10.72 3.39
C ILE A 140 8.12 -12.19 3.12
N PHE A 141 7.84 -12.95 4.16
CA PHE A 141 7.46 -14.35 4.09
C PHE A 141 5.96 -14.45 4.36
N CYS A 142 5.19 -14.73 3.31
CA CYS A 142 3.76 -14.96 3.42
C CYS A 142 3.51 -16.30 4.12
N GLU A 143 2.47 -16.40 4.95
CA GLU A 143 2.04 -17.68 5.48
C GLU A 143 1.72 -18.66 4.34
N SER A 144 1.99 -19.94 4.59
CA SER A 144 1.83 -21.01 3.62
C SER A 144 0.44 -20.99 2.97
N PHE A 145 0.39 -21.02 1.64
CA PHE A 145 -0.83 -20.97 0.85
C PHE A 145 -0.88 -22.15 -0.15
N GLU A 146 -2.06 -22.72 -0.38
CA GLU A 146 -2.23 -23.81 -1.35
C GLU A 146 -2.28 -23.26 -2.77
N MET A 147 -1.25 -23.55 -3.55
CA MET A 147 -1.14 -23.18 -4.96
C MET A 147 -1.96 -24.15 -5.78
N LYS A 148 -3.25 -23.89 -5.95
CA LYS A 148 -4.13 -24.78 -6.71
C LYS A 148 -4.60 -24.11 -7.99
N ASN A 149 -4.36 -24.76 -9.12
CA ASN A 149 -5.04 -24.42 -10.37
C ASN A 149 -6.38 -25.17 -10.42
N ASP A 150 -7.49 -24.44 -10.33
CA ASP A 150 -8.85 -25.01 -10.38
C ASP A 150 -9.41 -25.10 -11.81
N SER A 151 -8.66 -24.66 -12.83
CA SER A 151 -9.11 -24.68 -14.22
C SER A 151 -8.74 -25.98 -14.96
N GLU A 152 -9.32 -26.14 -16.14
CA GLU A 152 -8.97 -27.21 -17.08
C GLU A 152 -7.67 -26.93 -17.86
N GLU A 153 -7.12 -25.72 -17.72
CA GLU A 153 -5.93 -25.29 -18.44
C GLU A 153 -4.65 -25.90 -17.83
N PRO A 154 -3.57 -26.09 -18.63
CA PRO A 154 -2.31 -26.63 -18.15
C PRO A 154 -1.64 -25.79 -17.06
N TYR A 155 -1.99 -24.50 -16.98
CA TYR A 155 -1.51 -23.61 -15.94
C TYR A 155 -2.49 -22.46 -15.68
N THR A 156 -2.25 -21.77 -14.57
CA THR A 156 -2.87 -20.49 -14.24
C THR A 156 -1.81 -19.55 -13.70
N GLU A 157 -2.05 -18.25 -13.79
CA GLU A 157 -1.17 -17.24 -13.21
C GLU A 157 -1.83 -16.59 -12.00
N GLY A 158 -0.99 -16.17 -11.07
CA GLY A 158 -1.41 -15.42 -9.90
C GLY A 158 -0.48 -14.25 -9.62
N THR A 159 -0.91 -13.38 -8.71
CA THR A 159 -0.10 -12.25 -8.24
C THR A 159 -0.13 -12.15 -6.73
N VAL A 160 0.91 -11.53 -6.17
CA VAL A 160 1.02 -11.23 -4.74
C VAL A 160 1.26 -9.74 -4.57
N LYS A 161 0.45 -9.10 -3.72
CA LYS A 161 0.71 -7.77 -3.18
C LYS A 161 1.07 -7.87 -1.71
N VAL A 162 1.97 -7.01 -1.25
CA VAL A 162 2.31 -6.90 0.16
C VAL A 162 1.54 -5.76 0.79
N LEU A 163 0.95 -6.04 1.95
CA LEU A 163 0.22 -5.09 2.76
C LEU A 163 0.91 -4.92 4.11
N TRP A 164 0.95 -3.68 4.61
CA TRP A 164 1.41 -3.33 5.94
C TRP A 164 0.33 -2.53 6.67
N ASN A 165 0.39 -2.51 8.01
CA ASN A 165 -0.64 -1.89 8.85
C ASN A 165 -2.06 -2.23 8.35
N TYR A 166 -2.32 -3.53 8.22
CA TYR A 166 -3.56 -4.15 7.75
C TYR A 166 -3.90 -4.05 6.27
N ASN A 167 -3.88 -2.86 5.66
CA ASN A 167 -4.42 -2.65 4.31
C ASN A 167 -3.61 -1.70 3.40
N LYS A 168 -2.49 -1.16 3.87
CA LYS A 168 -1.66 -0.24 3.09
C LYS A 168 -0.76 -1.04 2.17
N ALA A 169 -0.88 -0.83 0.86
CA ALA A 169 -0.18 -1.63 -0.13
C ALA A 169 1.19 -1.05 -0.46
N PHE A 170 2.17 -1.92 -0.66
CA PHE A 170 3.39 -1.57 -1.39
C PHE A 170 3.07 -1.43 -2.88
N ASP A 171 3.83 -0.58 -3.57
CA ASP A 171 3.74 -0.46 -5.02
C ASP A 171 4.16 -1.76 -5.72
N GLY A 172 3.45 -2.09 -6.80
CA GLY A 172 3.70 -3.26 -7.62
C GLY A 172 3.04 -4.55 -7.11
N SER A 173 3.37 -5.65 -7.78
CA SER A 173 2.94 -7.01 -7.45
C SER A 173 3.95 -8.00 -8.00
N LEU A 174 4.11 -9.13 -7.32
CA LEU A 174 4.94 -10.25 -7.80
C LEU A 174 4.05 -11.27 -8.51
N SER A 175 4.37 -11.60 -9.77
CA SER A 175 3.62 -12.61 -10.53
C SER A 175 4.21 -14.01 -10.35
N PHE A 176 3.36 -15.03 -10.42
CA PHE A 176 3.77 -16.43 -10.38
C PHE A 176 2.88 -17.31 -11.27
N LYS A 177 3.39 -18.49 -11.64
CA LYS A 177 2.69 -19.53 -12.40
C LYS A 177 2.39 -20.75 -11.53
N VAL A 178 1.21 -21.33 -11.66
CA VAL A 178 0.85 -22.61 -11.04
C VAL A 178 0.55 -23.61 -12.15
N CYS A 179 1.37 -24.66 -12.24
CA CYS A 179 1.31 -25.67 -13.28
C CYS A 179 0.55 -26.92 -12.85
N ARG A 180 -0.27 -27.46 -13.75
CA ARG A 180 -0.85 -28.80 -13.65
C ARG A 180 0.09 -29.81 -14.30
N CYS A 181 0.85 -30.55 -13.50
CA CYS A 181 1.88 -31.47 -14.00
C CYS A 181 1.33 -32.67 -14.78
N ASP A 182 0.05 -32.98 -14.63
CA ASP A 182 -0.67 -33.95 -15.44
C ASP A 182 -0.90 -33.47 -16.88
N LEU A 183 -0.95 -32.15 -17.12
CA LEU A 183 -1.12 -31.53 -18.43
C LEU A 183 0.14 -30.88 -18.98
N GLU A 184 1.00 -30.32 -18.12
CA GLU A 184 2.26 -29.67 -18.47
C GLU A 184 3.45 -30.30 -17.70
N PRO A 185 3.82 -31.55 -17.99
CA PRO A 185 4.87 -32.27 -17.25
C PRO A 185 6.26 -31.62 -17.39
N ASN A 186 6.47 -30.81 -18.42
CA ASN A 186 7.72 -30.10 -18.66
C ASN A 186 7.82 -28.77 -17.90
N CYS A 187 6.78 -28.35 -17.17
CA CYS A 187 6.86 -27.17 -16.34
C CYS A 187 7.97 -27.33 -15.28
N ILE A 188 8.71 -26.25 -15.02
CA ILE A 188 9.88 -26.25 -14.11
C ILE A 188 9.50 -26.79 -12.72
N ALA A 189 8.30 -26.44 -12.23
CA ALA A 189 7.83 -26.90 -10.92
C ALA A 189 7.64 -28.43 -10.85
N CYS A 190 7.20 -29.07 -11.94
CA CYS A 190 6.96 -30.51 -12.00
C CYS A 190 8.24 -31.35 -11.93
N ASN A 191 9.37 -30.73 -12.27
CA ASN A 191 10.68 -31.37 -12.34
C ASN A 191 11.59 -31.01 -11.17
N LYS A 192 11.14 -30.17 -10.23
CA LYS A 192 11.82 -29.92 -8.96
C LYS A 192 11.73 -31.20 -8.11
N LYS A 193 12.64 -32.14 -8.34
CA LYS A 193 12.82 -33.30 -7.45
C LYS A 193 12.95 -32.76 -6.01
N VAL A 194 12.06 -33.21 -5.13
CA VAL A 194 12.11 -32.98 -3.69
C VAL A 194 13.54 -33.31 -3.24
N LYS A 195 14.33 -32.29 -2.88
CA LYS A 195 15.56 -32.53 -2.13
C LYS A 195 15.10 -33.06 -0.78
N LYS A 196 15.19 -34.38 -0.65
CA LYS A 196 14.89 -35.14 0.56
C LYS A 196 15.96 -34.88 1.61
#